data_AF-A0A8T4Y7X0-F1
#
_entry.id   AF-A0A8T4Y7X0-F1
#
_cell.length_a   1.000
_cell.length_b   1.000
_cell.length_c   1.000
_cell.angle_alpha   90.00
_cell.angle_beta   90.00
_cell.angle_gamma   90.00
#
_symmetry.space_group_name_H-M   'P 1'
#
loop_
_entity.id
_entity.type
_entity.pdbx_description
1 polymer ?
#
loop_
_entity_poly.entity_id
_entity_poly.type
_entity_poly.pdbx_seq_one_letter_code
_entity_poly.pdbx_strand_id
1 'polypeptide(L)'
;MSGIDKETVRERQRRVTLSGGHWEEYVRLFLAERLEDSGIEVIVGKFESQIKQRSRKLWKMLSLPLKVSTSKDTIWGDIDLVAVKDEIPITVISCKTSLHGRFTETLFWSLLYRMLTKVRVVLATCDAGSGKPGDLRSEWGTAENPNDYRLLAESYLDGVYVENVPEFCTLQEPTALGGIVRPLSELPNDIKRWSEEISKVIQVRRGDLEHFI
;
A
#
# COMPACT_ATOMS: atom_id res chain seq x y z
N MET A 1 -20.07 32.77 -23.20
CA MET A 1 -20.57 32.67 -21.80
C MET A 1 -20.89 31.20 -21.54
N SER A 2 -19.86 30.40 -21.22
CA SER A 2 -19.62 29.80 -19.89
C SER A 2 -20.71 28.80 -19.46
N GLY A 3 -20.67 27.60 -20.02
CA GLY A 3 -21.30 26.44 -19.40
C GLY A 3 -20.47 26.02 -18.19
N ILE A 4 -20.84 26.52 -17.01
CA ILE A 4 -20.30 26.03 -15.75
C ILE A 4 -21.01 24.70 -15.47
N ASP A 5 -20.35 23.62 -15.86
CA ASP A 5 -20.79 22.26 -15.59
C ASP A 5 -20.75 22.04 -14.07
N LYS A 6 -21.92 22.04 -13.42
CA LYS A 6 -22.04 21.73 -12.00
C LYS A 6 -21.95 20.21 -11.83
N GLU A 7 -20.73 19.68 -11.85
CA GLU A 7 -20.45 18.27 -11.52
C GLU A 7 -21.14 17.93 -10.19
N THR A 8 -21.99 16.91 -10.19
CA THR A 8 -22.66 16.48 -8.96
C THR A 8 -21.67 15.77 -8.03
N VAL A 9 -21.91 15.80 -6.72
CA VAL A 9 -21.09 15.08 -5.73
C VAL A 9 -20.95 13.59 -6.08
N ARG A 10 -22.01 12.99 -6.64
CA ARG A 10 -22.05 11.58 -7.06
C ARG A 10 -21.15 11.30 -8.25
N GLU A 11 -21.14 12.16 -9.26
CA GLU A 11 -20.26 12.05 -10.43
C GLU A 11 -18.81 12.21 -10.02
N ARG A 12 -18.52 13.20 -9.17
CA ARG A 12 -17.19 13.41 -8.59
C ARG A 12 -16.72 12.19 -7.81
N GLN A 13 -17.54 11.64 -6.92
CA GLN A 13 -17.19 10.44 -6.15
C GLN A 13 -16.94 9.24 -7.07
N ARG A 14 -17.78 9.03 -8.09
CA ARG A 14 -17.60 7.95 -9.06
C ARG A 14 -16.27 8.09 -9.82
N ARG A 15 -15.94 9.30 -10.28
CA ARG A 15 -14.67 9.59 -10.95
C ARG A 15 -13.46 9.34 -10.05
N VAL A 16 -13.53 9.77 -8.78
CA VAL A 16 -12.47 9.52 -7.78
C VAL A 16 -12.29 8.02 -7.53
N THR A 17 -13.37 7.26 -7.39
CA THR A 17 -13.32 5.80 -7.22
C THR A 17 -12.73 5.11 -8.44
N LEU A 18 -13.13 5.51 -9.66
CA LEU A 18 -12.59 4.95 -10.90
C LEU A 18 -11.10 5.22 -11.04
N SER A 19 -10.67 6.46 -10.80
CA SER A 19 -9.26 6.84 -10.83
C SER A 19 -8.43 6.09 -9.79
N GLY A 20 -8.95 5.90 -8.57
CA GLY A 20 -8.31 5.08 -7.54
C GLY A 20 -8.18 3.61 -7.96
N GLY A 21 -9.23 3.04 -8.55
CA GLY A 21 -9.19 1.66 -9.07
C GLY A 21 -8.20 1.48 -10.22
N HIS A 22 -8.10 2.45 -11.12
CA HIS A 22 -7.14 2.41 -12.22
C HIS A 22 -5.70 2.53 -11.71
N TRP A 23 -5.44 3.39 -10.72
CA TRP A 23 -4.11 3.49 -10.10
C TRP A 23 -3.68 2.18 -9.44
N GLU A 24 -4.59 1.54 -8.69
CA GLU A 24 -4.32 0.23 -8.09
C GLU A 24 -4.02 -0.84 -9.13
N GLU A 25 -4.80 -0.89 -10.22
CA GLU A 25 -4.57 -1.84 -11.30
C GLU A 25 -3.24 -1.57 -12.02
N TYR A 26 -2.89 -0.30 -12.23
CA TYR A 26 -1.59 0.09 -12.77
C TYR A 26 -0.45 -0.44 -11.89
N VAL A 27 -0.50 -0.18 -10.58
CA VAL A 27 0.53 -0.67 -9.64
C VAL A 27 0.58 -2.20 -9.62
N ARG A 28 -0.58 -2.87 -9.66
CA ARG A 28 -0.65 -4.33 -9.67
C ARG A 28 0.03 -4.92 -10.90
N LEU A 29 -0.28 -4.40 -12.10
CA LEU A 29 0.30 -4.86 -13.36
C LEU A 29 1.81 -4.56 -13.40
N PHE A 30 2.20 -3.34 -13.02
CA PHE A 30 3.59 -2.93 -12.91
C PHE A 30 4.40 -3.89 -12.02
N LEU A 31 3.89 -4.21 -10.82
CA LEU A 31 4.59 -5.11 -9.92
C LEU A 31 4.57 -6.55 -10.42
N ALA A 32 3.45 -7.02 -11.00
CA ALA A 32 3.36 -8.37 -11.54
C ALA A 32 4.42 -8.62 -12.63
N GLU A 33 4.62 -7.66 -13.53
CA GLU A 33 5.67 -7.73 -14.56
C GLU A 33 7.07 -7.76 -13.92
N ARG A 34 7.36 -6.88 -12.96
CA ARG A 34 8.72 -6.76 -12.36
C ARG A 34 9.06 -7.86 -11.36
N LEU A 35 8.05 -8.58 -10.88
CA LEU A 35 8.17 -9.72 -9.99
C LEU A 35 8.01 -11.06 -10.71
N GLU A 36 7.89 -11.04 -12.04
CA GLU A 36 7.94 -12.26 -12.86
C GLU A 36 9.19 -13.08 -12.50
N ASP A 37 9.04 -14.41 -12.48
CA ASP A 37 10.05 -15.39 -12.11
C ASP A 37 10.63 -15.32 -10.68
N SER A 38 10.16 -14.39 -9.84
CA SER A 38 10.62 -14.29 -8.43
C SER A 38 9.90 -15.25 -7.47
N GLY A 39 8.83 -15.89 -7.95
CA GLY A 39 7.89 -16.67 -7.13
C GLY A 39 7.01 -15.80 -6.21
N ILE A 40 7.00 -14.48 -6.41
CA ILE A 40 6.18 -13.52 -5.67
C ILE A 40 4.99 -13.11 -6.55
N GLU A 41 3.78 -13.32 -6.05
CA GLU A 41 2.54 -12.90 -6.70
C GLU A 41 1.99 -11.64 -6.03
N VAL A 42 1.44 -10.72 -6.83
CA VAL A 42 0.69 -9.57 -6.31
C VAL A 42 -0.80 -9.81 -6.53
N ILE A 43 -1.53 -9.90 -5.42
CA ILE A 43 -2.98 -10.17 -5.40
C ILE A 43 -3.76 -8.94 -4.91
N VAL A 44 -5.02 -8.85 -5.32
CA VAL A 44 -5.97 -7.84 -4.81
C VAL A 44 -6.45 -8.27 -3.41
N GLY A 45 -6.32 -7.36 -2.44
CA GLY A 45 -6.66 -7.62 -1.03
C GLY A 45 -8.04 -7.12 -0.60
N LYS A 46 -8.75 -6.36 -1.45
CA LYS A 46 -10.00 -5.67 -1.09
C LYS A 46 -11.12 -6.58 -0.62
N PHE A 47 -11.18 -7.79 -1.15
CA PHE A 47 -12.29 -8.72 -0.91
C PHE A 47 -11.86 -9.84 0.02
N GLU A 48 -12.13 -9.68 1.33
CA GLU A 48 -11.84 -10.69 2.37
C GLU A 48 -12.29 -12.11 1.96
N SER A 49 -13.48 -12.23 1.39
CA SER A 49 -14.06 -13.51 0.98
C SER A 49 -13.24 -14.22 -0.09
N GLN A 50 -12.67 -13.48 -1.05
CA GLN A 50 -11.83 -14.02 -2.11
C GLN A 50 -10.51 -14.51 -1.54
N ILE A 51 -9.88 -13.75 -0.65
CA ILE A 51 -8.64 -14.18 0.03
C ILE A 51 -8.90 -15.43 0.88
N LYS A 52 -10.01 -15.46 1.62
CA LYS A 52 -10.40 -16.61 2.44
C LYS A 52 -10.70 -17.86 1.64
N GLN A 53 -11.31 -17.71 0.46
CA GLN A 53 -11.55 -18.81 -0.48
C GLN A 53 -10.24 -19.31 -1.10
N ARG A 54 -9.34 -18.39 -1.46
CA ARG A 54 -8.03 -18.71 -2.02
C ARG A 54 -7.15 -19.46 -1.03
N SER A 55 -7.00 -18.93 0.18
CA SER A 55 -6.17 -19.55 1.22
C SER A 55 -6.61 -19.12 2.62
N ARG A 56 -7.08 -20.09 3.40
CA ARG A 56 -7.41 -19.87 4.82
C ARG A 56 -6.18 -19.43 5.63
N LYS A 57 -4.98 -19.89 5.26
CA LYS A 57 -3.72 -19.52 5.93
C LYS A 57 -3.41 -18.05 5.69
N LEU A 58 -3.43 -17.61 4.43
CA LEU A 58 -3.20 -16.22 4.06
C LEU A 58 -4.23 -15.29 4.71
N TRP A 59 -5.53 -15.65 4.65
CA TRP A 59 -6.59 -14.91 5.33
C TRP A 59 -6.30 -14.74 6.82
N LYS A 60 -5.92 -15.81 7.54
CA LYS A 60 -5.57 -15.72 8.96
C LYS A 60 -4.37 -14.80 9.24
N MET A 61 -3.37 -14.80 8.36
CA MET A 61 -2.17 -13.98 8.52
C MET A 61 -2.42 -12.49 8.25
N LEU A 62 -3.41 -12.17 7.43
CA LEU A 62 -3.81 -10.79 7.11
C LEU A 62 -4.95 -10.28 8.00
N SER A 63 -5.81 -11.16 8.50
CA SER A 63 -6.90 -10.80 9.40
C SER A 63 -6.36 -10.39 10.77
N LEU A 64 -6.85 -9.27 11.31
CA LEU A 64 -6.38 -8.76 12.60
C LEU A 64 -7.34 -9.20 13.72
N PRO A 65 -6.85 -9.78 14.83
CA PRO A 65 -7.71 -10.27 15.89
C PRO A 65 -8.42 -9.13 16.63
N LEU A 66 -9.70 -9.33 16.95
CA LEU A 66 -10.50 -8.43 17.79
C LEU A 66 -10.51 -8.97 19.23
N LYS A 67 -10.14 -8.13 20.19
CA LYS A 67 -9.96 -8.56 21.59
C LYS A 67 -11.27 -8.87 22.35
N VAL A 68 -12.39 -8.21 22.00
CA VAL A 68 -13.59 -8.18 22.86
C VAL A 68 -14.89 -8.20 22.05
N SER A 69 -14.90 -8.88 20.90
CA SER A 69 -16.09 -8.96 20.06
C SER A 69 -16.80 -10.29 20.29
N THR A 70 -18.11 -10.24 20.53
CA THR A 70 -18.96 -11.43 20.72
C THR A 70 -19.50 -12.00 19.40
N SER A 71 -19.34 -11.28 18.29
CA SER A 71 -19.91 -11.63 16.99
C SER A 71 -18.88 -11.81 15.88
N LYS A 72 -17.65 -11.29 16.06
CA LYS A 72 -16.59 -11.34 15.05
C LYS A 72 -15.21 -11.39 15.70
N ASP A 73 -14.45 -12.46 15.45
CA ASP A 73 -13.14 -12.66 16.09
C ASP A 73 -12.01 -11.87 15.41
N THR A 74 -12.24 -11.39 14.19
CA THR A 74 -11.21 -10.71 13.38
C THR A 74 -11.80 -9.56 12.58
N ILE A 75 -10.96 -8.60 12.20
CA ILE A 75 -11.30 -7.55 11.25
C ILE A 75 -10.41 -7.65 10.01
N TRP A 76 -10.98 -7.32 8.86
CA TRP A 76 -10.25 -7.16 7.62
C TRP A 76 -9.89 -5.69 7.47
N GLY A 77 -8.61 -5.40 7.26
CA GLY A 77 -8.13 -4.02 7.10
C GLY A 77 -8.42 -3.44 5.72
N ASP A 78 -8.04 -2.17 5.52
CA ASP A 78 -7.97 -1.55 4.19
C ASP A 78 -6.73 -2.07 3.45
N ILE A 79 -6.92 -3.14 2.68
CA ILE A 79 -5.85 -3.83 1.94
C ILE A 79 -6.16 -3.71 0.45
N ASP A 80 -5.42 -2.84 -0.23
CA ASP A 80 -5.57 -2.66 -1.67
C ASP A 80 -4.91 -3.84 -2.41
N LEU A 81 -3.58 -4.00 -2.27
CA LEU A 81 -2.80 -5.11 -2.83
C LEU A 81 -1.96 -5.82 -1.77
N VAL A 82 -1.59 -7.07 -2.03
CA VAL A 82 -0.66 -7.85 -1.19
C VAL A 82 0.35 -8.57 -2.08
N ALA A 83 1.64 -8.42 -1.78
CA ALA A 83 2.69 -9.27 -2.33
C ALA A 83 2.82 -10.54 -1.47
N VAL A 84 2.73 -11.71 -2.10
CA VAL A 84 2.66 -13.02 -1.45
C VAL A 84 3.66 -13.99 -2.08
N LYS A 85 4.36 -14.78 -1.27
CA LYS A 85 5.19 -15.91 -1.72
C LYS A 85 4.86 -17.15 -0.90
N ASP A 86 4.54 -18.26 -1.55
CA ASP A 86 4.21 -19.54 -0.87
C ASP A 86 3.14 -19.39 0.24
N GLU A 87 2.08 -18.64 -0.06
CA GLU A 87 1.00 -18.25 0.86
C GLU A 87 1.42 -17.38 2.06
N ILE A 88 2.64 -16.86 2.08
CA ILE A 88 3.15 -15.98 3.12
C ILE A 88 3.04 -14.53 2.60
N PRO A 89 2.26 -13.66 3.27
CA PRO A 89 2.21 -12.25 2.94
C PRO A 89 3.56 -11.59 3.27
N ILE A 90 4.14 -10.92 2.28
CA ILE A 90 5.41 -10.18 2.41
C ILE A 90 5.11 -8.71 2.74
N THR A 91 4.20 -8.11 1.96
CA THR A 91 3.92 -6.68 2.05
C THR A 91 2.47 -6.38 1.67
N VAL A 92 1.80 -5.57 2.48
CA VAL A 92 0.55 -4.88 2.11
C VAL A 92 0.92 -3.57 1.43
N ILE A 93 0.34 -3.33 0.26
CA ILE A 93 0.61 -2.16 -0.57
C ILE A 93 -0.70 -1.37 -0.64
N SER A 94 -0.76 -0.27 0.10
CA SER A 94 -1.88 0.66 0.01
C SER A 94 -1.71 1.54 -1.23
N CYS A 95 -2.74 1.64 -2.06
CA CYS A 95 -2.69 2.36 -3.34
C CYS A 95 -3.57 3.59 -3.26
N LYS A 96 -2.98 4.77 -3.06
CA LYS A 96 -3.74 6.02 -2.90
C LYS A 96 -3.28 7.05 -3.93
N THR A 97 -4.21 7.67 -4.64
CA THR A 97 -3.91 8.78 -5.54
C THR A 97 -3.65 10.09 -4.80
N SER A 98 -4.25 10.26 -3.62
CA SER A 98 -4.04 11.41 -2.73
C SER A 98 -4.18 11.04 -1.25
N LEU A 99 -3.52 11.79 -0.37
CA LEU A 99 -3.26 11.43 1.02
C LEU A 99 -4.43 11.75 1.95
N HIS A 100 -4.78 13.02 2.13
CA HIS A 100 -5.93 13.49 2.94
C HIS A 100 -6.27 12.61 4.18
N GLY A 101 -7.55 12.35 4.46
CA GLY A 101 -7.96 11.46 5.56
C GLY A 101 -7.62 9.98 5.33
N ARG A 102 -7.37 9.56 4.08
CA ARG A 102 -7.06 8.16 3.71
C ARG A 102 -5.66 7.74 4.15
N PHE A 103 -4.76 8.72 4.28
CA PHE A 103 -3.41 8.48 4.78
C PHE A 103 -3.44 8.08 6.25
N THR A 104 -4.24 8.74 7.09
CA THR A 104 -4.40 8.35 8.50
C THR A 104 -4.89 6.92 8.66
N GLU A 105 -5.83 6.48 7.83
CA GLU A 105 -6.29 5.08 7.82
C GLU A 105 -5.16 4.11 7.43
N THR A 106 -4.35 4.47 6.43
CA THR A 106 -3.16 3.70 6.03
C THR A 106 -2.15 3.58 7.18
N LEU A 107 -1.87 4.68 7.88
CA LEU A 107 -0.97 4.70 9.03
C LEU A 107 -1.50 3.84 10.19
N PHE A 108 -2.80 3.89 10.46
CA PHE A 108 -3.45 3.09 11.48
C PHE A 108 -3.28 1.59 11.20
N TRP A 109 -3.59 1.15 9.98
CA TRP A 109 -3.42 -0.25 9.59
C TRP A 109 -1.95 -0.67 9.62
N SER A 110 -1.04 0.20 9.15
CA SER A 110 0.40 -0.05 9.23
C SER A 110 0.87 -0.31 10.66
N LEU A 111 0.44 0.52 11.62
CA LEU A 111 0.78 0.34 13.02
C LEU A 111 0.28 -1.00 13.57
N LEU A 112 -0.96 -1.38 13.25
CA LEU A 112 -1.53 -2.66 13.69
C LEU A 112 -0.76 -3.84 13.09
N TYR A 113 -0.46 -3.82 11.79
CA TYR A 113 0.33 -4.87 11.16
C TYR A 113 1.73 -4.97 11.75
N ARG A 114 2.38 -3.84 12.00
CA ARG A 114 3.70 -3.80 12.64
C ARG A 114 3.69 -4.38 14.05
N MET A 115 2.65 -4.11 14.82
CA MET A 115 2.52 -4.59 16.21
C MET A 115 2.20 -6.08 16.30
N LEU A 116 1.41 -6.60 15.35
CA LEU A 116 0.82 -7.94 15.45
C LEU A 116 1.44 -8.95 14.49
N THR A 117 2.12 -8.49 13.45
CA THR A 117 2.63 -9.34 12.36
C THR A 117 4.05 -8.90 11.96
N LYS A 118 4.64 -9.61 10.99
CA LYS A 118 5.88 -9.19 10.31
C LYS A 118 5.62 -8.65 8.89
N VAL A 119 4.35 -8.47 8.54
CA VAL A 119 3.96 -7.96 7.23
C VAL A 119 4.32 -6.48 7.16
N ARG A 120 5.08 -6.13 6.13
CA ARG A 120 5.44 -4.73 5.85
C ARG A 120 4.25 -4.00 5.28
N VAL A 121 4.12 -2.71 5.55
CA VAL A 121 3.07 -1.88 4.97
C VAL A 121 3.70 -0.68 4.28
N VAL A 122 3.40 -0.56 2.99
CA VAL A 122 3.91 0.50 2.12
C VAL A 122 2.76 1.25 1.47
N LEU A 123 3.05 2.46 1.02
CA LEU A 123 2.13 3.28 0.25
C LEU A 123 2.67 3.44 -1.17
N ALA A 124 1.86 3.10 -2.18
CA ALA A 124 2.08 3.43 -3.58
C ALA A 124 1.14 4.57 -3.98
N THR A 125 1.70 5.68 -4.46
CA THR A 125 0.92 6.89 -4.81
C THR A 125 1.41 7.53 -6.09
N CYS A 126 0.49 8.11 -6.86
CA CYS A 126 0.84 8.96 -7.98
C CYS A 126 1.07 10.42 -7.57
N ASP A 127 0.80 10.75 -6.30
CA ASP A 127 0.78 12.10 -5.74
C ASP A 127 -0.01 13.06 -6.63
N ALA A 128 -1.33 12.91 -6.65
CA ALA A 128 -2.22 13.78 -7.43
C ALA A 128 -2.15 15.25 -7.00
N GLY A 129 -1.47 15.54 -5.88
CA GLY A 129 -1.25 16.87 -5.36
C GLY A 129 -2.43 17.43 -4.59
N SER A 130 -2.17 18.56 -3.95
CA SER A 130 -3.17 19.38 -3.27
C SER A 130 -3.05 20.83 -3.71
N GLY A 131 -4.16 21.57 -3.71
CA GLY A 131 -4.19 22.96 -4.13
C GLY A 131 -5.34 23.27 -5.08
N LYS A 132 -5.23 24.39 -5.80
CA LYS A 132 -6.22 24.80 -6.80
C LYS A 132 -5.93 24.10 -8.14
N PRO A 133 -6.96 23.82 -8.96
CA PRO A 133 -6.73 23.36 -10.33
C PRO A 133 -5.78 24.31 -11.08
N GLY A 134 -4.71 23.76 -11.66
CA GLY A 134 -3.67 24.53 -12.34
C GLY A 134 -2.53 25.05 -11.44
N ASP A 135 -2.61 24.85 -10.11
CA ASP A 135 -1.56 25.18 -9.13
C ASP A 135 -1.52 24.07 -8.06
N LEU A 136 -1.45 22.82 -8.53
CA LEU A 136 -1.33 21.65 -7.67
C LEU A 136 0.12 21.48 -7.24
N ARG A 137 0.31 21.21 -5.95
CA ARG A 137 1.62 20.96 -5.34
C ARG A 137 1.65 19.57 -4.69
N SER A 138 2.83 18.98 -4.67
CA SER A 138 3.06 17.68 -4.03
C SER A 138 2.56 17.67 -2.59
N GLU A 139 1.93 16.57 -2.17
CA GLU A 139 1.48 16.38 -0.79
C GLU A 139 2.61 15.99 0.18
N TRP A 140 3.86 15.84 -0.28
CA TRP A 140 4.94 15.23 0.52
C TRP A 140 5.99 16.19 1.08
N GLY A 141 5.95 17.48 0.74
CA GLY A 141 7.07 18.38 1.03
C GLY A 141 8.39 17.88 0.40
N THR A 142 9.53 18.27 0.96
CA THR A 142 10.86 17.79 0.49
C THR A 142 11.58 17.00 1.58
N ALA A 143 12.70 16.36 1.25
CA ALA A 143 13.53 15.68 2.26
C ALA A 143 14.17 16.67 3.24
N GLU A 144 14.56 17.86 2.76
CA GLU A 144 15.19 18.92 3.55
C GLU A 144 14.18 19.72 4.36
N ASN A 145 12.93 19.82 3.88
CA ASN A 145 11.83 20.49 4.54
C ASN A 145 10.58 19.59 4.52
N PRO A 146 10.56 18.54 5.36
CA PRO A 146 9.48 17.58 5.38
C PRO A 146 8.21 18.18 5.98
N ASN A 147 7.06 17.84 5.42
CA ASN A 147 5.77 18.15 6.02
C ASN A 147 5.30 17.01 6.93
N ASP A 148 4.16 17.21 7.61
CA ASP A 148 3.58 16.23 8.52
C ASP A 148 3.35 14.86 7.86
N TYR A 149 2.92 14.81 6.60
CA TYR A 149 2.70 13.55 5.90
C TYR A 149 3.99 12.76 5.70
N ARG A 150 5.08 13.42 5.30
CA ARG A 150 6.40 12.78 5.18
C ARG A 150 6.92 12.31 6.53
N LEU A 151 6.85 13.13 7.58
CA LEU A 151 7.30 12.78 8.92
C LEU A 151 6.54 11.58 9.50
N LEU A 152 5.22 11.56 9.30
CA LEU A 152 4.37 10.43 9.70
C LEU A 152 4.70 9.17 8.90
N ALA A 153 4.92 9.28 7.59
CA ALA A 153 5.32 8.14 6.77
C ALA A 153 6.66 7.54 7.22
N GLU A 154 7.66 8.39 7.50
CA GLU A 154 8.98 7.96 8.02
C GLU A 154 8.84 7.18 9.33
N SER A 155 7.90 7.59 10.18
CA SER A 155 7.68 6.97 11.49
C SER A 155 6.91 5.65 11.40
N TYR A 156 5.93 5.56 10.49
CA TYR A 156 4.89 4.53 10.56
C TYR A 156 4.74 3.65 9.32
N LEU A 157 5.37 3.96 8.19
CA LEU A 157 5.38 3.09 7.00
C LEU A 157 6.75 2.43 6.79
N ASP A 158 6.77 1.35 6.02
CA ASP A 158 8.02 0.70 5.58
C ASP A 158 8.54 1.29 4.24
N GLY A 159 7.74 2.11 3.58
CA GLY A 159 8.11 2.81 2.36
C GLY A 159 6.96 3.59 1.75
N VAL A 160 7.29 4.71 1.10
CA VAL A 160 6.40 5.45 0.22
C VAL A 160 7.00 5.41 -1.17
N TYR A 161 6.21 4.95 -2.14
CA TYR A 161 6.64 4.70 -3.50
C TYR A 161 5.81 5.55 -4.45
N VAL A 162 6.48 6.42 -5.20
CA VAL A 162 5.84 7.46 -5.99
C VAL A 162 6.16 7.32 -7.46
N GLU A 163 5.15 7.52 -8.31
CA GLU A 163 5.34 7.74 -9.74
C GLU A 163 4.32 8.77 -10.24
N ASN A 164 4.81 9.95 -10.68
CA ASN A 164 3.96 11.00 -11.22
C ASN A 164 3.54 10.66 -12.66
N VAL A 165 2.61 9.71 -12.81
CA VAL A 165 2.07 9.32 -14.12
C VAL A 165 1.09 10.40 -14.61
N PRO A 166 1.24 10.95 -15.84
CA PRO A 166 0.41 12.05 -16.33
C PRO A 166 -1.11 11.78 -16.34
N GLU A 167 -1.51 10.51 -16.46
CA GLU A 167 -2.93 10.11 -16.38
C GLU A 167 -3.53 10.35 -14.99
N PHE A 168 -2.73 10.22 -13.93
CA PHE A 168 -3.18 10.29 -12.54
C PHE A 168 -2.70 11.54 -11.80
N CYS A 169 -1.67 12.21 -12.32
CA CYS A 169 -0.96 13.31 -11.69
C CYS A 169 -0.78 14.47 -12.69
N THR A 170 -1.14 15.68 -12.26
CA THR A 170 -1.00 16.91 -13.06
C THR A 170 -0.20 17.98 -12.32
N LEU A 171 0.69 17.54 -11.42
CA LEU A 171 1.63 18.42 -10.73
C LEU A 171 2.51 19.16 -11.73
N GLN A 172 2.79 20.44 -11.45
CA GLN A 172 3.74 21.23 -12.25
C GLN A 172 5.20 20.82 -11.97
N GLU A 173 5.49 20.51 -10.71
CA GLU A 173 6.78 20.03 -10.26
C GLU A 173 6.65 18.58 -9.77
N PRO A 174 7.61 17.71 -10.12
CA PRO A 174 7.56 16.31 -9.68
C PRO A 174 7.67 16.21 -8.16
N THR A 175 7.14 15.13 -7.60
CA THR A 175 7.26 14.84 -6.17
C THR A 175 8.74 14.77 -5.78
N ALA A 176 9.13 15.51 -4.76
CA ALA A 176 10.50 15.47 -4.25
C ALA A 176 10.77 14.09 -3.63
N LEU A 177 11.79 13.39 -4.14
CA LEU A 177 12.22 12.09 -3.64
C LEU A 177 13.29 12.24 -2.54
N GLY A 178 13.50 11.18 -1.76
CA GLY A 178 14.48 11.10 -0.69
C GLY A 178 13.89 10.54 0.60
N GLY A 179 14.73 9.89 1.41
CA GLY A 179 14.30 9.28 2.67
C GLY A 179 13.26 8.17 2.45
N ILE A 180 12.10 8.26 3.11
CA ILE A 180 11.02 7.27 2.98
C ILE A 180 10.32 7.32 1.61
N VAL A 181 10.34 8.48 0.94
CA VAL A 181 9.66 8.73 -0.34
C VAL A 181 10.62 8.41 -1.49
N ARG A 182 10.32 7.35 -2.23
CA ARG A 182 11.20 6.72 -3.21
C ARG A 182 10.44 6.50 -4.53
N PRO A 183 11.12 6.33 -5.67
CA PRO A 183 10.43 6.07 -6.92
C PRO A 183 9.77 4.68 -6.90
N LEU A 184 8.59 4.55 -7.55
CA LEU A 184 7.85 3.27 -7.61
C LEU A 184 8.69 2.13 -8.20
N SER A 185 9.67 2.45 -9.05
CA SER A 185 10.64 1.52 -9.61
C SER A 185 11.47 0.76 -8.58
N GLU A 186 11.61 1.25 -7.35
CA GLU A 186 12.35 0.57 -6.28
C GLU A 186 11.52 -0.49 -5.54
N LEU A 187 10.18 -0.39 -5.55
CA LEU A 187 9.31 -1.27 -4.79
C LEU A 187 9.50 -2.77 -5.10
N PRO A 188 9.66 -3.21 -6.37
CA PRO A 188 9.91 -4.62 -6.67
C PRO A 188 11.16 -5.18 -5.98
N ASN A 189 12.25 -4.40 -5.93
CA ASN A 189 13.51 -4.83 -5.33
C ASN A 189 13.40 -4.94 -3.81
N ASP A 190 12.69 -4.00 -3.20
CA ASP A 190 12.40 -4.04 -1.76
C ASP A 190 11.52 -5.24 -1.39
N ILE A 191 10.49 -5.54 -2.18
CA ILE A 191 9.66 -6.73 -2.00
C ILE A 191 10.50 -8.01 -2.10
N LYS A 192 11.40 -8.11 -3.09
CA LYS A 192 12.32 -9.26 -3.23
C LYS A 192 13.22 -9.41 -2.00
N ARG A 193 13.83 -8.31 -1.54
CA ARG A 193 14.67 -8.29 -0.33
C ARG A 193 13.88 -8.75 0.91
N TRP A 194 12.69 -8.19 1.13
CA TRP A 194 11.85 -8.57 2.28
C TRP A 194 11.38 -10.03 2.20
N SER A 195 11.15 -10.55 0.99
CA SER A 195 10.84 -11.96 0.78
C SER A 195 11.98 -12.88 1.24
N GLU A 196 13.23 -12.52 0.94
CA GLU A 196 14.41 -13.24 1.39
C GLU A 196 14.59 -13.16 2.91
N GLU A 197 14.37 -11.98 3.51
CA GLU A 197 14.41 -11.79 4.97
C GLU A 197 13.42 -12.71 5.68
N ILE A 198 12.17 -12.76 5.21
CA ILE A 198 11.12 -13.61 5.77
C ILE A 198 11.48 -15.10 5.62
N SER A 199 12.02 -15.50 4.46
CA SER A 199 12.42 -16.88 4.19
C SER A 199 13.49 -17.38 5.17
N LYS A 200 14.49 -16.54 5.48
CA LYS A 200 15.55 -16.85 6.46
C LYS A 200 14.97 -17.07 7.85
N VAL A 201 14.03 -16.23 8.29
CA VAL A 201 13.39 -16.36 9.61
C VAL A 201 12.61 -17.67 9.73
N ILE A 202 11.92 -18.09 8.67
CA ILE A 202 11.16 -19.34 8.66
C ILE A 202 12.10 -20.56 8.70
N GLN A 203 13.21 -20.52 7.97
CA GLN A 203 14.22 -21.57 8.01
C GLN A 203 14.85 -21.73 9.40
N VAL A 204 15.23 -20.63 10.04
CA VAL A 204 15.79 -20.67 11.41
C VAL A 204 14.79 -21.30 12.38
N ARG A 205 13.52 -20.87 12.36
CA ARG A 205 12.49 -21.44 13.25
C ARG A 205 12.19 -22.92 13.00
N ARG A 206 12.40 -23.42 11.77
CA ARG A 206 12.32 -24.85 11.47
C ARG A 206 13.53 -25.62 12.01
N GLY A 207 14.74 -25.07 11.84
CA GLY A 207 15.96 -25.67 12.39
C GLY A 207 15.96 -25.73 13.92
N ASP A 208 15.43 -24.70 14.59
CA ASP A 208 15.29 -24.70 16.06
C ASP A 208 14.26 -25.73 16.55
N LEU A 209 13.25 -26.08 15.74
CA LEU A 209 12.31 -27.16 16.06
C LEU A 209 12.93 -28.55 15.88
N GLU A 210 13.79 -28.73 14.87
CA GLU A 210 14.49 -30.00 14.64
C GLU A 210 15.59 -30.25 15.67
N HIS A 211 16.17 -29.21 16.28
CA HIS A 211 17.14 -29.35 17.37
C HIS A 211 16.52 -29.70 18.74
N PHE A 212 15.18 -29.72 18.83
CA PHE A 212 14.41 -30.05 20.03
C PHE A 212 13.70 -31.41 19.95
N ILE A 213 13.87 -32.18 18.87
CA ILE A 213 13.37 -33.56 18.73
C ILE A 213 14.51 -34.56 18.87
#